data_AF-A0A6N2N1Z7-F1
#
_entry.id   AF-A0A6N2N1Z7-F1
#
_cell.length_a   1.000
_cell.length_b   1.000
_cell.length_c   1.000
_cell.angle_alpha   90.00
_cell.angle_beta   90.00
_cell.angle_gamma   90.00
#
_symmetry.space_group_name_H-M   'P 1'
#
loop_
_entity.id
_entity.type
_entity.pdbx_description
1 polymer ?
#
loop_
_entity_poly.entity_id
_entity_poly.type
_entity_poly.pdbx_seq_one_letter_code
_entity_poly.pdbx_strand_id
1 'polypeptide(L)'
;MAVEGGALSFSVASVVEDVLQQHGNRLRDLDLDSRKAEEAASRRYEAAGWLRKIVGVVAAKDLPAEPSEEEFRLGLRSGIILCNVLNKVQPGAVPKVVESPCDAALIPDGAALSAFQYFENVRNFLVAVQEMGIPNFEASDLEQENLQGL
;
A
#
# COMPACT_ATOMS: atom_id res chain seq x y z
N MET A 1 -31.22 31.74 -48.12
CA MET A 1 -30.53 32.73 -47.26
C MET A 1 -31.50 33.08 -46.13
N ALA A 2 -31.19 33.09 -44.85
CA ALA A 2 -29.98 32.74 -44.09
C ALA A 2 -30.39 32.53 -42.61
N VAL A 3 -29.81 31.50 -42.00
CA VAL A 3 -29.43 31.27 -40.59
C VAL A 3 -30.41 31.70 -39.47
N GLU A 4 -31.07 30.72 -38.84
CA GLU A 4 -31.58 30.82 -37.47
C GLU A 4 -30.42 31.07 -36.49
N GLY A 5 -30.45 32.21 -35.80
CA GLY A 5 -29.57 32.51 -34.68
C GLY A 5 -30.27 32.22 -33.36
N GLY A 6 -30.15 30.99 -32.87
CA GLY A 6 -30.60 30.63 -31.52
C GLY A 6 -29.75 31.32 -30.46
N ALA A 7 -30.27 32.40 -29.87
CA ALA A 7 -29.64 33.07 -28.74
C ALA A 7 -29.91 32.24 -27.47
N LEU A 8 -28.89 31.56 -26.96
CA LEU A 8 -28.94 30.91 -25.64
C LEU A 8 -29.01 32.01 -24.57
N SER A 9 -30.16 32.18 -23.92
CA SER A 9 -30.32 33.12 -22.79
C SER A 9 -29.65 32.53 -21.55
N PHE A 10 -28.45 33.01 -21.21
CA PHE A 10 -27.76 32.60 -19.99
C PHE A 10 -28.26 33.44 -18.80
N SER A 11 -28.85 32.79 -17.80
CA SER A 11 -29.31 33.44 -16.56
C SER A 11 -28.20 33.45 -15.52
N VAL A 12 -27.77 34.64 -15.07
CA VAL A 12 -26.70 34.80 -14.07
C VAL A 12 -27.03 34.05 -12.78
N ALA A 13 -28.30 34.02 -12.35
CA ALA A 13 -28.73 33.28 -11.16
C ALA A 13 -28.48 31.77 -11.29
N SER A 14 -28.71 31.20 -12.48
CA SER A 14 -28.46 29.78 -12.75
C SER A 14 -26.97 29.44 -12.68
N VAL A 15 -26.10 30.36 -13.11
CA VAL A 15 -24.64 30.15 -13.01
C VAL A 15 -24.18 30.18 -11.56
N VAL A 16 -24.75 31.07 -10.73
CA VAL A 16 -24.40 31.14 -9.31
C VAL A 16 -24.84 29.88 -8.57
N GLU A 17 -26.05 29.37 -8.84
CA GLU A 17 -26.51 28.11 -8.23
C GLU A 17 -25.66 26.92 -8.65
N ASP A 18 -25.29 26.82 -9.92
CA ASP A 18 -24.42 25.74 -10.44
C ASP A 18 -23.03 25.77 -9.77
N VAL A 19 -22.43 26.96 -9.62
CA VAL A 19 -21.13 27.13 -8.94
C VAL A 19 -21.21 26.76 -7.45
N LEU A 20 -22.27 27.18 -6.75
CA LEU A 20 -22.47 26.83 -5.34
C LEU A 20 -22.65 25.33 -5.16
N GLN A 21 -23.39 24.69 -6.07
CA GLN A 21 -23.65 23.25 -6.04
C GLN A 21 -22.38 22.45 -6.35
N GLN A 22 -21.56 22.92 -7.31
CA GLN A 22 -20.26 22.36 -7.62
C GLN A 22 -19.30 22.45 -6.42
N HIS A 23 -19.23 23.61 -5.76
CA HIS A 23 -18.38 23.79 -4.57
C HIS A 23 -18.84 22.92 -3.39
N GLY A 24 -20.15 22.80 -3.16
CA GLY A 24 -20.71 21.91 -2.15
C GLY A 24 -20.45 20.43 -2.44
N ASN A 25 -20.38 20.03 -3.71
CA ASN A 25 -20.01 18.65 -4.07
C ASN A 25 -18.52 18.37 -3.85
N ARG A 26 -17.64 19.30 -4.24
CA ARG A 26 -16.19 19.18 -4.01
C ARG A 26 -15.82 19.10 -2.54
N LEU A 27 -16.45 19.90 -1.68
CA LEU A 27 -16.18 19.87 -0.23
C LEU A 27 -16.58 18.51 0.40
N ARG A 28 -17.70 17.94 -0.04
CA ARG A 28 -18.14 16.60 0.42
C ARG A 28 -17.20 15.50 -0.07
N ASP A 29 -16.71 15.59 -1.30
CA ASP A 29 -15.74 14.64 -1.86
C ASP A 29 -14.42 14.66 -1.08
N LEU A 30 -13.89 15.85 -0.78
CA LEU A 30 -12.70 16.03 0.06
C LEU A 30 -12.87 15.46 1.48
N ASP A 31 -14.05 15.62 2.07
CA ASP A 31 -14.38 15.04 3.38
C ASP A 31 -14.39 13.50 3.34
N LEU A 32 -14.95 12.93 2.28
CA LEU A 32 -14.95 11.48 2.05
C LEU A 32 -13.53 10.95 1.85
N ASP A 33 -12.70 11.63 1.05
CA ASP A 33 -11.30 11.28 0.82
C ASP A 33 -10.48 11.36 2.11
N SER A 34 -10.67 12.43 2.90
CA SER A 34 -10.00 12.57 4.21
C SER A 34 -10.35 11.43 5.15
N ARG A 35 -11.64 11.10 5.28
CA ARG A 35 -12.08 9.99 6.13
C ARG A 35 -11.52 8.66 5.65
N LYS A 36 -11.51 8.42 4.34
CA LYS A 36 -10.94 7.20 3.75
C LYS A 36 -9.44 7.10 4.01
N ALA A 37 -8.70 8.21 3.92
CA ALA A 37 -7.28 8.26 4.23
C ALA A 37 -6.99 7.97 5.71
N GLU A 38 -7.82 8.51 6.62
CA GLU A 38 -7.73 8.26 8.06
C GLU A 38 -8.04 6.79 8.41
N GLU A 39 -9.07 6.20 7.80
CA GLU A 39 -9.38 4.78 7.96
C GLU A 39 -8.23 3.89 7.46
N ALA A 40 -7.63 4.23 6.32
CA ALA A 40 -6.48 3.51 5.78
C ALA A 40 -5.26 3.62 6.70
N ALA A 41 -5.01 4.81 7.28
CA ALA A 41 -3.97 5.02 8.27
C ALA A 41 -4.20 4.21 9.54
N SER A 42 -5.43 4.17 10.04
CA SER A 42 -5.82 3.39 11.23
C SER A 42 -5.61 1.89 11.00
N ARG A 43 -6.01 1.36 9.84
CA ARG A 43 -5.77 -0.05 9.49
C ARG A 43 -4.28 -0.37 9.39
N ARG A 44 -3.47 0.53 8.82
CA ARG A 44 -2.00 0.37 8.78
C ARG A 44 -1.38 0.35 10.17
N TYR A 45 -1.81 1.26 11.04
CA TYR A 45 -1.38 1.32 12.43
C TYR A 45 -1.69 0.01 13.19
N GLU A 46 -2.94 -0.46 13.10
CA GLU A 46 -3.35 -1.71 13.74
C GLU A 46 -2.59 -2.92 13.21
N ALA A 47 -2.43 -3.02 11.89
CA ALA A 47 -1.68 -4.09 11.25
C ALA A 47 -0.21 -4.07 11.71
N ALA A 48 0.45 -2.92 11.70
CA ALA A 48 1.84 -2.78 12.15
C ALA A 48 2.00 -3.16 13.63
N GLY A 49 1.09 -2.69 14.48
CA GLY A 49 1.05 -3.07 15.89
C GLY A 49 0.88 -4.59 16.09
N TRP A 50 -0.02 -5.21 15.33
CA TRP A 50 -0.25 -6.65 15.38
C TRP A 50 0.98 -7.44 14.92
N LEU A 51 1.57 -7.11 13.76
CA LEU A 51 2.77 -7.76 13.25
C LEU A 51 3.92 -7.69 14.27
N ARG A 52 4.20 -6.51 14.82
CA ARG A 52 5.24 -6.30 15.85
C ARG A 52 4.96 -7.08 17.13
N LYS A 53 3.69 -7.25 17.51
CA LYS A 53 3.29 -8.07 18.66
C LYS A 53 3.55 -9.56 18.43
N ILE A 54 3.30 -10.06 17.22
CA ILE A 54 3.44 -11.49 16.90
C ILE A 54 4.91 -11.91 16.74
N VAL A 55 5.71 -11.15 15.98
CA VAL A 55 7.12 -11.52 15.73
C VAL A 55 8.10 -10.86 16.68
N GLY A 56 7.70 -9.83 17.41
CA GLY A 56 8.55 -9.05 18.30
C GLY A 56 9.25 -7.90 17.58
N VAL A 57 9.66 -6.89 18.36
CA VAL A 57 10.23 -5.63 17.85
C VAL A 57 11.54 -5.84 17.07
N VAL A 58 12.34 -6.84 17.43
CA VAL A 58 13.61 -7.14 16.75
C VAL A 58 13.37 -7.73 15.36
N ALA A 59 12.41 -8.65 15.23
CA ALA A 59 12.10 -9.28 13.96
C ALA A 59 11.27 -8.38 13.03
N ALA A 60 10.60 -7.37 13.58
CA ALA A 60 9.88 -6.33 12.84
C ALA A 60 10.59 -4.97 12.91
N LYS A 61 11.93 -4.96 12.99
CA LYS A 61 12.74 -3.74 13.10
C LYS A 61 12.52 -2.74 11.95
N ASP A 62 12.16 -3.27 10.78
CA ASP A 62 11.95 -2.49 9.55
C ASP A 62 10.51 -1.93 9.45
N LEU A 63 9.66 -2.16 10.46
CA LEU A 63 8.28 -1.69 10.49
C LEU A 63 8.04 -0.77 11.70
N PRO A 64 7.90 0.56 11.50
CA PRO A 64 7.64 1.49 12.59
C PRO A 64 6.26 1.27 13.21
N ALA A 65 6.03 1.85 14.40
CA ALA A 65 4.76 1.69 15.12
C ALA A 65 3.58 2.38 14.41
N GLU A 66 3.85 3.54 13.80
CA GLU A 66 2.89 4.34 13.04
C GLU A 66 3.44 4.57 11.62
N PRO A 67 3.44 3.56 10.75
CA PRO A 67 4.02 3.69 9.41
C PRO A 67 3.08 4.50 8.50
N SER A 68 3.67 5.36 7.67
CA SER A 68 3.05 5.81 6.42
C SER A 68 2.78 4.63 5.48
N GLU A 69 2.04 4.87 4.39
CA GLU A 69 1.78 3.81 3.41
C GLU A 69 3.05 3.30 2.74
N GLU A 70 3.97 4.20 2.39
CA GLU A 70 5.26 3.85 1.81
C GLU A 70 6.14 3.07 2.79
N GLU A 71 6.22 3.52 4.05
CA GLU A 71 6.98 2.81 5.10
C GLU A 71 6.40 1.42 5.39
N PHE A 72 5.07 1.29 5.38
CA PHE A 72 4.40 0.01 5.57
C PHE A 72 4.74 -0.97 4.44
N ARG A 73 4.65 -0.53 3.18
CA ARG A 73 5.04 -1.34 2.02
C ARG A 73 6.53 -1.70 2.08
N LEU A 74 7.40 -0.73 2.31
CA LEU A 74 8.85 -0.92 2.34
C LEU A 74 9.27 -1.91 3.44
N GLY A 75 8.69 -1.81 4.64
CA GLY A 75 8.97 -2.71 5.75
C GLY A 75 8.54 -4.17 5.48
N LEU A 76 7.52 -4.38 4.65
CA LEU A 76 7.02 -5.71 4.27
C LEU A 76 7.65 -6.27 3.00
N ARG A 77 8.32 -5.42 2.20
CA ARG A 77 8.81 -5.74 0.84
C ARG A 77 9.79 -6.90 0.79
N SER A 78 10.57 -7.12 1.84
CA SER A 78 11.51 -8.26 1.92
C SER A 78 10.81 -9.61 2.14
N GLY A 79 9.52 -9.61 2.48
CA GLY A 79 8.74 -10.80 2.84
C GLY A 79 9.09 -11.42 4.20
N ILE A 80 10.17 -10.99 4.86
CA ILE A 80 10.68 -11.62 6.10
C ILE A 80 9.65 -11.54 7.23
N ILE A 81 9.09 -10.34 7.48
CA ILE A 81 8.08 -10.14 8.53
C ILE A 81 6.85 -11.02 8.26
N LEU A 82 6.42 -11.09 6.99
CA LEU A 82 5.26 -11.88 6.58
C LEU A 82 5.46 -13.38 6.84
N CYS A 83 6.59 -13.94 6.38
CA CYS A 83 6.92 -15.34 6.62
C CYS A 83 7.06 -15.65 8.11
N ASN A 84 7.69 -14.76 8.87
CA ASN A 84 7.90 -14.93 10.30
C ASN A 84 6.56 -14.93 11.07
N VAL A 85 5.64 -14.01 10.72
CA VAL A 85 4.31 -13.97 11.31
C VAL A 85 3.52 -15.23 10.97
N LEU A 86 3.56 -15.67 9.70
CA LEU A 86 2.86 -16.88 9.30
C LEU A 86 3.38 -18.11 10.05
N ASN A 87 4.70 -18.24 10.22
CA ASN A 87 5.32 -19.30 11.01
C ASN A 87 5.03 -19.20 12.51
N LYS A 88 4.72 -18.02 13.06
CA LYS A 88 4.24 -17.87 14.44
C LYS A 88 2.80 -18.35 14.60
N VAL A 89 1.95 -18.11 13.61
CA VAL A 89 0.54 -18.54 13.61
C VAL A 89 0.42 -20.03 13.32
N GLN A 90 1.13 -20.51 12.30
CA GLN A 90 1.18 -21.91 11.89
C GLN A 90 2.65 -22.33 11.72
N PRO A 91 3.23 -22.99 12.74
CA PRO A 91 4.59 -23.47 12.67
C PRO A 91 4.85 -24.34 11.43
N GLY A 92 5.86 -23.98 10.65
CA GLY A 92 6.28 -24.73 9.46
C GLY A 92 5.50 -24.40 8.18
N ALA A 93 4.61 -23.41 8.18
CA ALA A 93 3.89 -22.96 6.99
C ALA A 93 4.84 -22.45 5.88
N VAL A 94 5.91 -21.75 6.27
CA VAL A 94 7.00 -21.35 5.36
C VAL A 94 8.27 -22.10 5.76
N PRO A 95 8.70 -23.11 4.98
CA PRO A 95 9.82 -23.98 5.35
C PRO A 95 11.17 -23.27 5.46
N LYS A 96 11.38 -22.21 4.69
CA LYS A 96 12.63 -21.46 4.65
C LYS A 96 12.34 -19.96 4.51
N VAL A 97 12.85 -19.19 5.47
CA VAL A 97 12.89 -17.72 5.40
C VAL A 97 14.31 -17.32 5.09
N VAL A 98 14.51 -16.61 3.97
CA VAL A 98 15.82 -16.12 3.56
C VAL A 98 16.06 -14.77 4.23
N GLU A 99 16.90 -14.75 5.26
CA GLU A 99 17.39 -13.52 5.86
C GLU A 99 18.58 -13.01 5.03
N SER A 100 18.35 -12.01 4.18
CA SER A 100 19.46 -11.32 3.51
C SER A 100 20.06 -10.30 4.49
N PRO A 101 21.39 -10.19 4.62
CA PRO A 101 22.01 -9.11 5.39
C PRO A 101 21.55 -7.77 4.77
N CYS A 102 20.95 -6.90 5.58
CA CYS A 102 20.49 -5.57 5.16
C CYS A 102 21.60 -4.68 4.54
N ASP A 103 22.86 -5.11 4.53
CA ASP A 103 24.04 -4.40 4.01
C ASP A 103 24.33 -4.61 2.51
N ALA A 104 23.33 -5.01 1.71
CA ALA A 104 23.49 -5.16 0.26
C ALA A 104 23.86 -3.85 -0.47
N ALA A 105 23.79 -2.69 0.21
CA ALA A 105 24.26 -1.40 -0.29
C ALA A 105 25.79 -1.29 -0.45
N LEU A 106 26.58 -2.26 0.04
CA LEU A 106 28.06 -2.19 0.04
C LEU A 106 28.75 -3.06 -1.03
N ILE A 107 28.02 -3.82 -1.86
CA ILE A 107 28.65 -4.68 -2.89
C ILE A 107 28.09 -4.35 -4.29
N PRO A 108 28.94 -3.95 -5.26
CA PRO A 108 28.51 -3.57 -6.61
C PRO A 108 27.65 -4.62 -7.33
N ASP A 109 27.89 -5.91 -7.07
CA ASP A 109 27.15 -7.05 -7.65
C ASP A 109 26.11 -7.67 -6.68
N GLY A 110 26.08 -7.23 -5.41
CA GLY A 110 25.21 -7.75 -4.35
C GLY A 110 23.79 -7.18 -4.38
N ALA A 111 23.63 -5.98 -4.96
CA ALA A 111 22.33 -5.34 -5.11
C ALA A 111 21.34 -6.18 -5.94
N ALA A 112 21.79 -6.77 -7.05
CA ALA A 112 20.97 -7.60 -7.93
C ALA A 112 20.58 -8.96 -7.32
N LEU A 113 21.51 -9.59 -6.58
CA LEU A 113 21.25 -10.85 -5.88
C LEU A 113 20.32 -10.65 -4.67
N SER A 114 20.45 -9.52 -3.96
CA SER A 114 19.57 -9.18 -2.84
C SER A 114 18.13 -8.93 -3.32
N ALA A 115 17.97 -8.23 -4.46
CA ALA A 115 16.67 -7.97 -5.07
C ALA A 115 15.94 -9.26 -5.43
N PHE A 116 16.65 -10.24 -6.03
CA PHE A 116 16.06 -11.53 -6.41
C PHE A 116 15.67 -12.38 -5.20
N GLN A 117 16.43 -12.28 -4.09
CA GLN A 117 16.15 -12.99 -2.84
C GLN A 117 14.97 -12.39 -2.06
N TYR A 118 14.73 -11.07 -2.15
CA TYR A 118 13.57 -10.44 -1.49
C TYR A 118 12.24 -11.00 -2.00
N PHE A 119 12.14 -11.30 -3.30
CA PHE A 119 10.93 -11.88 -3.87
C PHE A 119 10.71 -13.35 -3.47
N GLU A 120 11.74 -14.09 -3.04
CA GLU A 120 11.60 -15.50 -2.63
C GLU A 120 10.72 -15.63 -1.39
N ASN A 121 10.93 -14.78 -0.37
CA ASN A 121 10.13 -14.81 0.85
C ASN A 121 8.66 -14.43 0.57
N VAL A 122 8.44 -13.35 -0.19
CA VAL A 122 7.08 -12.92 -0.57
C VAL A 122 6.37 -14.04 -1.32
N ARG A 123 7.03 -14.65 -2.32
CA ARG A 123 6.48 -15.80 -3.05
C ARG A 123 6.15 -16.97 -2.11
N ASN A 124 7.06 -17.35 -1.22
CA ASN A 124 6.85 -18.47 -0.31
C ASN A 124 5.67 -18.20 0.64
N PHE A 125 5.54 -16.97 1.14
CA PHE A 125 4.38 -16.55 1.91
C PHE A 125 3.09 -16.67 1.11
N LEU A 126 3.06 -16.15 -0.12
CA LEU A 126 1.88 -16.16 -0.99
C LEU A 126 1.40 -17.58 -1.32
N VAL A 127 2.34 -18.50 -1.59
CA VAL A 127 2.02 -19.93 -1.79
C VAL A 127 1.40 -20.52 -0.52
N ALA A 128 2.03 -20.29 0.64
CA ALA A 128 1.55 -20.85 1.91
C ALA A 128 0.14 -20.35 2.28
N VAL A 129 -0.13 -19.04 2.16
CA VAL A 129 -1.47 -18.51 2.46
C VAL A 129 -2.53 -18.98 1.46
N GLN A 130 -2.16 -19.19 0.20
CA GLN A 130 -3.04 -19.75 -0.82
C GLN A 130 -3.40 -21.21 -0.52
N GLU A 131 -2.43 -22.03 -0.12
CA GLU A 131 -2.66 -23.41 0.32
C GLU A 131 -3.56 -23.48 1.57
N MET A 132 -3.49 -22.46 2.43
CA MET A 132 -4.35 -22.31 3.60
C MET A 132 -5.75 -21.75 3.28
N GLY A 133 -6.02 -21.33 2.04
CA GLY A 133 -7.30 -20.75 1.63
C GLY A 133 -7.57 -19.35 2.19
N ILE A 134 -6.53 -18.61 2.57
CA ILE A 134 -6.63 -17.24 3.06
C ILE A 134 -6.59 -16.27 1.87
N PRO A 135 -7.43 -15.21 1.83
CA PRO A 135 -7.32 -14.15 0.83
C PRO A 135 -5.90 -13.56 0.78
N ASN A 136 -5.35 -13.39 -0.42
CA ASN A 136 -3.99 -12.93 -0.62
C ASN A 136 -3.94 -11.59 -1.38
N PHE A 137 -2.74 -11.01 -1.38
CA PHE A 137 -2.37 -9.81 -2.12
C PHE A 137 -1.37 -10.20 -3.23
N GLU A 138 -1.01 -9.28 -4.12
CA GLU A 138 -0.04 -9.50 -5.19
C GLU A 138 1.32 -8.88 -4.84
N ALA A 139 2.42 -9.43 -5.36
CA ALA A 139 3.75 -8.89 -5.07
C ALA A 139 3.89 -7.40 -5.47
N SER A 140 3.20 -6.98 -6.54
CA SER A 140 3.09 -5.59 -7.01
C SER A 140 2.52 -4.63 -5.97
N ASP A 141 1.67 -5.10 -5.05
CA ASP A 141 1.09 -4.26 -3.99
C ASP A 141 2.16 -3.75 -3.00
N LEU A 142 3.31 -4.43 -2.92
CA LEU A 142 4.45 -4.03 -2.09
C LEU A 142 5.53 -3.28 -2.87
N GLU A 143 5.40 -3.20 -4.19
CA GLU A 143 6.32 -2.44 -5.02
C GLU A 143 6.06 -0.95 -4.85
N GLN A 144 7.13 -0.16 -4.96
CA GLN A 144 7.03 1.28 -4.93
C GLN A 144 6.36 1.74 -6.23
N GLU A 145 5.39 2.64 -6.13
CA GLU A 145 4.84 3.30 -7.31
C GLU A 145 5.98 4.12 -7.92
N ASN A 146 6.62 3.59 -8.97
CA ASN A 146 7.56 4.39 -9.75
C ASN A 146 6.73 5.52 -10.35
N LEU A 147 6.99 6.75 -9.90
CA LEU A 147 6.50 7.97 -10.54
C LEU A 147 7.12 8.06 -11.94
N GLN A 148 6.65 7.24 -12.89
CA GLN A 148 6.98 7.39 -14.29
C GLN A 148 6.09 8.50 -14.85
N GLY A 149 6.63 9.71 -14.87
CA GLY A 149 6.09 10.81 -15.67
C GLY A 149 5.96 12.14 -14.94
N LEU A 150 7.08 12.85 -14.80
CA LEU A 150 7.13 14.32 -14.94
C LEU A 150 8.36 14.69 -15.78
#